data_AF-A0A7Y5E2N3-F1
#
_entry.id   AF-A0A7Y5E2N3-F1
#
_cell.length_a   1.000
_cell.length_b   1.000
_cell.length_c   1.000
_cell.angle_alpha   90.00
_cell.angle_beta   90.00
_cell.angle_gamma   90.00
#
_symmetry.space_group_name_H-M   'P 1'
#
loop_
_entity.id
_entity.type
_entity.pdbx_description
1 polymer ?
#
loop_
_entity_poly.entity_id
_entity_poly.type
_entity_poly.pdbx_seq_one_letter_code
_entity_poly.pdbx_strand_id
1 'polypeptide(L)'
;MMRTRRVVVSSALALLGATSLFFAFERSAAACGGCFAPPENNTVVTDHRMVLTVSPQQTTLYDQIRYQGSPDSFAWVLPIKGEAIVGVSSDTVFGVLDSLTSVQVIAPPRNCPPPVAQCNSPKNSGAVATGAESGDGVSVLRQETVGPYETVQLRATDPQALNRWLTEKGYRLSPEVAPVVAAYVKESFDFLALKLVPGKSVAAMKPVRVTTNGASPILPLRMVAAGTGASVGISLWVVGDGRWEPQNFRSFVVKPEDLSWNWAQNTSDFKAVRAKKNGDLGGSAWEIESSLTQSSANLAAQ
;
A
#
# COMPACT_ATOMS: atom_id res chain seq x y z
N MET A 1 22.98 41.39 79.67
CA MET A 1 22.50 40.30 80.54
C MET A 1 21.45 39.50 79.78
N MET A 2 21.82 38.38 79.17
CA MET A 2 20.89 37.35 78.69
C MET A 2 21.68 36.05 78.60
N ARG A 3 21.31 35.10 79.45
CA ARG A 3 21.99 33.82 79.66
C ARG A 3 21.56 32.82 78.59
N THR A 4 22.56 32.30 77.88
CA THR A 4 22.57 31.10 77.05
C THR A 4 22.21 29.86 77.86
N ARG A 5 21.42 28.94 77.28
CA ARG A 5 21.37 27.53 77.69
C ARG A 5 21.63 26.65 76.47
N ARG A 6 22.57 25.72 76.64
CA ARG A 6 22.98 24.70 75.68
C ARG A 6 22.65 23.31 76.26
N VAL A 7 22.20 22.44 75.36
CA VAL A 7 22.40 20.97 75.29
C VAL A 7 21.65 20.07 76.29
N VAL A 8 20.84 19.15 75.75
CA VAL A 8 20.94 17.71 76.02
C VAL A 8 20.70 16.93 74.72
N VAL A 9 21.61 15.99 74.47
CA VAL A 9 21.66 14.98 73.40
C VAL A 9 20.97 13.69 73.87
N SER A 10 20.27 12.97 72.99
CA SER A 10 20.10 11.50 73.00
C SER A 10 19.51 11.05 71.65
N SER A 11 20.31 10.45 70.75
CA SER A 11 20.43 8.99 70.50
C SER A 11 19.23 8.44 69.70
N ALA A 12 19.28 8.39 68.36
CA ALA A 12 19.87 7.33 67.52
C ALA A 12 19.09 5.99 67.52
N LEU A 13 18.40 5.69 66.42
CA LEU A 13 18.51 4.39 65.73
C LEU A 13 17.93 4.46 64.31
N ALA A 14 18.72 4.01 63.35
CA ALA A 14 18.42 3.95 61.93
C ALA A 14 17.63 2.69 61.58
N LEU A 15 16.71 2.80 60.62
CA LEU A 15 16.37 1.72 59.72
C LEU A 15 16.06 2.30 58.33
N LEU A 16 17.00 2.05 57.43
CA LEU A 16 16.85 2.25 55.99
C LEU A 16 15.83 1.23 55.46
N GLY A 17 14.78 1.74 54.82
CA GLY A 17 13.88 0.98 53.98
C GLY A 17 13.59 1.78 52.71
N ALA A 18 14.40 1.55 51.68
CA ALA A 18 14.21 2.14 50.36
C ALA A 18 12.99 1.47 49.69
N THR A 19 11.85 2.16 49.64
CA THR A 19 10.75 1.81 48.74
C THR A 19 10.76 2.74 47.54
N SER A 20 11.10 2.11 46.42
CA SER A 20 11.24 2.66 45.09
C SER A 20 10.01 3.41 44.62
N LEU A 21 10.29 4.55 43.98
CA LEU A 21 9.41 5.35 43.15
C LEU A 21 8.58 4.50 42.17
N PHE A 22 7.26 4.44 42.38
CA PHE A 22 6.32 4.24 41.28
C PHE A 22 5.91 5.60 40.75
N PHE A 23 6.76 6.19 39.89
CA PHE A 23 6.27 7.17 38.93
C PHE A 23 5.38 6.41 37.95
N ALA A 24 4.07 6.55 38.11
CA ALA A 24 3.14 6.32 37.02
C ALA A 24 3.51 7.29 35.89
N PHE A 25 4.29 6.82 34.92
CA PHE A 25 4.31 7.46 33.61
C PHE A 25 2.92 7.23 33.01
N GLU A 26 2.02 8.19 33.22
CA GLU A 26 0.91 8.41 32.32
C GLU A 26 1.50 8.60 30.93
N ARG A 27 1.32 7.59 30.07
CA ARG A 27 1.62 7.73 28.65
C ARG A 27 0.70 8.83 28.14
N SER A 28 1.26 9.95 27.69
CA SER A 28 0.51 10.96 26.97
C SER A 28 -0.26 10.31 25.83
N ALA A 29 -1.58 10.22 25.99
CA ALA A 29 -2.51 10.00 24.91
C ALA A 29 -2.51 11.28 24.06
N ALA A 30 -1.71 11.28 23.00
CA ALA A 30 -1.71 12.35 22.02
C ALA A 30 -2.92 12.16 21.09
N ALA A 31 -4.03 12.81 21.42
CA ALA A 31 -5.10 13.09 20.48
C ALA A 31 -5.45 14.58 20.50
N CYS A 32 -5.53 15.15 19.30
CA CYS A 32 -6.08 16.45 18.91
C CYS A 32 -5.25 17.71 19.24
N GLY A 33 -4.59 18.26 18.22
CA GLY A 33 -4.16 19.67 18.21
C GLY A 33 -2.91 19.96 17.39
N GLY A 34 -2.90 19.68 16.09
CA GLY A 34 -1.86 20.14 15.17
C GLY A 34 -2.41 21.14 14.17
N CYS A 35 -1.98 22.39 14.26
CA CYS A 35 -2.26 23.39 13.23
C CYS A 35 -1.31 23.14 12.06
N PHE A 36 -1.85 22.81 10.88
CA PHE A 36 -1.07 22.51 9.69
C PHE A 36 -0.83 23.79 8.91
N ALA A 37 0.40 24.29 8.91
CA ALA A 37 0.85 25.22 7.89
C ALA A 37 0.84 24.49 6.54
N PRO A 38 0.37 25.12 5.44
CA PRO A 38 0.37 24.45 4.14
C PRO A 38 1.82 24.31 3.65
N PRO A 39 2.30 23.11 3.34
CA PRO A 39 3.36 22.98 2.35
C PRO A 39 2.66 23.27 1.03
N GLU A 40 3.06 24.35 0.35
CA GLU A 40 2.60 24.60 -1.01
C GLU A 40 2.94 23.34 -1.83
N ASN A 41 1.89 22.58 -2.15
CA ASN A 41 1.87 21.27 -2.80
C ASN A 41 2.31 20.05 -1.96
N ASN A 42 1.67 19.80 -0.82
CA ASN A 42 1.75 18.52 -0.12
C ASN A 42 0.91 17.42 -0.83
N THR A 43 1.30 17.08 -2.07
CA THR A 43 0.74 15.90 -2.72
C THR A 43 1.47 14.67 -2.20
N VAL A 44 0.71 13.73 -1.65
CA VAL A 44 1.23 12.46 -1.18
C VAL A 44 0.58 11.32 -1.95
N VAL A 45 1.38 10.36 -2.40
CA VAL A 45 0.86 9.08 -2.89
C VAL A 45 0.26 8.34 -1.69
N THR A 46 -1.02 7.98 -1.80
CA THR A 46 -1.75 7.29 -0.73
C THR A 46 -1.82 5.80 -0.99
N ASP A 47 -1.98 5.40 -2.25
CA ASP A 47 -2.16 4.00 -2.60
C ASP A 47 -1.55 3.64 -3.96
N HIS A 48 -1.03 2.43 -4.04
CA HIS A 48 -0.73 1.73 -5.30
C HIS A 48 -1.65 0.53 -5.45
N ARG A 49 -2.32 0.44 -6.59
CA ARG A 49 -3.12 -0.72 -6.99
C ARG A 49 -2.42 -1.36 -8.17
N MET A 50 -1.90 -2.56 -7.97
CA MET A 50 -0.99 -3.20 -8.91
C MET A 50 -1.51 -4.55 -9.38
N VAL A 51 -1.38 -4.84 -10.68
CA VAL A 51 -1.59 -6.19 -11.23
C VAL A 51 -0.28 -6.67 -11.82
N LEU A 52 0.20 -7.84 -11.37
CA LEU A 52 1.40 -8.48 -11.90
C LEU A 52 0.99 -9.75 -12.65
N THR A 53 1.13 -9.75 -13.96
CA THR A 53 0.94 -10.96 -14.78
C THR A 53 2.31 -11.57 -15.09
N VAL A 54 2.54 -12.82 -14.71
CA VAL A 54 3.84 -13.49 -14.92
C VAL A 54 3.65 -14.68 -15.84
N SER A 55 4.46 -14.74 -16.90
CA SER A 55 4.55 -15.88 -17.82
C SER A 55 6.03 -16.19 -18.14
N PRO A 56 6.36 -17.38 -18.66
CA PRO A 56 7.73 -17.69 -19.08
C PRO A 56 8.29 -16.70 -20.11
N GLN A 57 7.43 -16.14 -20.98
CA GLN A 57 7.83 -15.26 -22.08
C GLN A 57 7.92 -13.79 -21.68
N GLN A 58 7.04 -13.33 -20.79
CA GLN A 58 6.98 -11.93 -20.36
C GLN A 58 6.33 -11.74 -19.00
N THR A 59 6.70 -10.66 -18.32
CA THR A 59 6.02 -10.12 -17.14
C THR A 59 5.40 -8.78 -17.50
N THR A 60 4.16 -8.53 -17.07
CA THR A 60 3.53 -7.20 -17.17
C THR A 60 3.07 -6.72 -15.82
N LEU A 61 3.51 -5.52 -15.45
CA LEU A 61 3.05 -4.76 -14.30
C LEU A 61 2.05 -3.70 -14.76
N TYR A 62 0.86 -3.71 -14.17
CA TYR A 62 -0.10 -2.61 -14.25
C TYR A 62 -0.06 -1.88 -12.92
N ASP A 63 0.10 -0.55 -12.92
CA ASP A 63 0.09 0.25 -11.69
C ASP A 63 -0.89 1.42 -11.82
N GLN A 64 -1.82 1.52 -10.87
CA GLN A 64 -2.72 2.65 -10.66
C GLN A 64 -2.37 3.32 -9.34
N ILE A 65 -1.88 4.57 -9.46
CA ILE A 65 -1.45 5.38 -8.33
C ILE A 65 -2.59 6.29 -7.89
N ARG A 66 -2.90 6.29 -6.59
CA ARG A 66 -3.81 7.24 -5.96
C ARG A 66 -3.03 8.22 -5.10
N TYR A 67 -3.52 9.44 -5.04
CA TYR A 67 -2.86 10.54 -4.36
C TYR A 67 -3.89 11.39 -3.62
N GLN A 68 -3.41 12.10 -2.60
CA GLN A 68 -4.13 13.17 -1.93
C GLN A 68 -3.50 14.50 -2.31
N GLY A 69 -4.32 15.50 -2.62
CA GLY A 69 -3.89 16.81 -3.12
C GLY A 69 -4.12 16.98 -4.62
N SER A 70 -3.68 18.11 -5.17
CA SER A 70 -3.83 18.48 -6.58
C SER A 70 -2.50 19.01 -7.13
N PRO A 71 -1.51 18.13 -7.38
CA PRO A 71 -0.21 18.60 -7.88
C PRO A 71 -0.36 19.16 -9.29
N ASP A 72 0.33 20.28 -9.53
CA ASP A 72 0.44 20.88 -10.88
C ASP A 72 1.35 20.05 -11.80
N SER A 73 2.14 19.14 -11.24
CA SER A 73 3.01 18.25 -12.02
C SER A 73 3.27 16.92 -11.30
N PHE A 74 3.45 15.85 -12.06
CA PHE A 74 3.67 14.51 -11.52
C PHE A 74 4.82 13.84 -12.26
N ALA A 75 5.69 13.17 -11.50
CA ALA A 75 6.70 12.27 -12.04
C ALA A 75 6.72 10.95 -11.26
N TRP A 76 6.83 9.84 -11.99
CA TRP A 76 6.91 8.49 -11.43
C TRP A 76 8.17 7.80 -11.96
N VAL A 77 8.90 7.14 -11.07
CA VAL A 77 10.15 6.43 -11.42
C VAL A 77 10.01 4.98 -10.98
N LEU A 78 10.07 4.08 -11.95
CA LEU A 78 9.99 2.64 -11.77
C LEU A 78 11.35 1.99 -12.12
N PRO A 79 12.00 1.28 -11.19
CA PRO A 79 13.16 0.45 -11.53
C PRO A 79 12.74 -0.69 -12.47
N ILE A 80 13.51 -0.94 -13.53
CA ILE A 80 13.24 -1.98 -14.53
C ILE A 80 14.50 -2.82 -14.80
N LYS A 81 14.33 -4.04 -15.32
CA LYS A 81 15.43 -4.84 -15.84
C LYS A 81 15.23 -5.08 -17.32
N GLY A 82 16.26 -4.75 -18.11
CA GLY A 82 16.19 -4.84 -19.56
C GLY A 82 15.27 -3.79 -20.16
N GLU A 83 14.87 -4.02 -21.40
CA GLU A 83 13.98 -3.12 -22.13
C GLU A 83 12.53 -3.33 -21.69
N ALA A 84 11.85 -2.23 -21.35
CA ALA A 84 10.46 -2.24 -20.97
C ALA A 84 9.58 -1.61 -22.07
N ILE A 85 8.46 -2.25 -22.38
CA ILE A 85 7.42 -1.68 -23.25
C ILE A 85 6.40 -0.99 -22.35
N VAL A 86 6.17 0.30 -22.57
CA VAL A 86 5.26 1.12 -21.75
C VAL A 86 3.96 1.36 -22.50
N GLY A 87 2.84 1.23 -21.79
CA GLY A 87 1.50 1.47 -22.30
C GLY A 87 0.59 2.08 -21.23
N VAL A 88 -0.63 2.41 -21.62
CA VAL A 88 -1.71 2.71 -20.67
C VAL A 88 -2.64 1.51 -20.55
N SER A 89 -3.27 1.39 -19.39
CA SER A 89 -4.40 0.50 -19.13
C SER A 89 -5.65 1.31 -18.77
N SER A 90 -6.74 0.61 -18.46
CA SER A 90 -8.02 1.20 -18.07
C SER A 90 -8.25 1.05 -16.58
N ASP A 91 -8.82 2.08 -15.94
CA ASP A 91 -9.31 2.03 -14.56
C ASP A 91 -10.36 0.93 -14.36
N THR A 92 -11.10 0.57 -15.41
CA THR A 92 -12.12 -0.48 -15.37
C THR A 92 -11.54 -1.83 -14.95
N VAL A 93 -10.31 -2.16 -15.37
CA VAL A 93 -9.66 -3.43 -14.99
C VAL A 93 -9.56 -3.53 -13.47
N PHE A 94 -9.14 -2.43 -12.84
CA PHE A 94 -9.01 -2.34 -11.40
C PHE A 94 -10.37 -2.31 -10.69
N GLY A 95 -11.38 -1.64 -11.26
CA GLY A 95 -12.73 -1.66 -10.71
C GLY A 95 -13.35 -3.07 -10.70
N VAL A 96 -13.12 -3.84 -11.76
CA VAL A 96 -13.56 -5.25 -11.85
C VAL A 96 -12.81 -6.12 -10.84
N LEU A 97 -11.48 -5.96 -10.73
CA LEU A 97 -10.70 -6.71 -9.75
C LEU A 97 -11.16 -6.43 -8.31
N ASP A 98 -11.39 -5.17 -7.94
CA ASP A 98 -11.95 -4.83 -6.62
C ASP A 98 -13.29 -5.53 -6.38
N SER A 99 -14.19 -5.52 -7.37
CA SER A 99 -15.50 -6.14 -7.23
C SER A 99 -15.41 -7.66 -7.11
N LEU A 100 -14.47 -8.30 -7.79
CA LEU A 100 -14.31 -9.75 -7.80
C LEU A 100 -13.54 -10.26 -6.58
N THR A 101 -12.64 -9.45 -6.02
CA THR A 101 -11.81 -9.83 -4.87
C THR A 101 -12.21 -9.10 -3.59
N SER A 102 -13.38 -8.45 -3.56
CA SER A 102 -13.85 -7.79 -2.34
C SER A 102 -14.08 -8.84 -1.26
N VAL A 103 -13.45 -8.66 -0.09
CA VAL A 103 -13.69 -9.52 1.06
C VAL A 103 -15.13 -9.36 1.52
N GLN A 104 -15.88 -10.47 1.51
CA GLN A 104 -17.20 -10.57 2.10
C GLN A 104 -17.14 -11.42 3.36
N VAL A 105 -17.38 -10.80 4.52
CA VAL A 105 -17.54 -11.52 5.77
C VAL A 105 -19.03 -11.78 5.98
N ILE A 106 -19.42 -13.05 5.88
CA ILE A 106 -20.81 -13.48 6.07
C ILE A 106 -20.99 -13.88 7.54
N ALA A 107 -22.08 -13.45 8.15
CA ALA A 107 -22.41 -13.83 9.52
C ALA A 107 -22.49 -15.37 9.64
N PRO A 108 -21.97 -15.96 10.73
CA PRO A 108 -22.10 -17.40 10.94
C PRO A 108 -23.59 -17.79 11.03
N PRO A 109 -23.98 -19.01 10.65
CA PRO A 109 -25.37 -19.44 10.76
C PRO A 109 -25.86 -19.31 12.21
N ARG A 110 -27.00 -18.64 12.40
CA ARG A 110 -27.64 -18.58 13.71
C ARG A 110 -28.20 -19.96 14.02
N ASN A 111 -27.54 -20.73 14.89
CA ASN A 111 -28.12 -21.93 15.51
C ASN A 111 -29.16 -21.54 16.59
N CYS A 112 -30.05 -20.61 16.26
CA CYS A 112 -31.18 -20.24 17.10
C CYS A 112 -32.39 -21.07 16.67
N PRO A 113 -33.19 -21.59 17.62
CA PRO A 113 -34.52 -22.14 17.29
C PRO A 113 -35.30 -21.11 16.47
N PRO A 114 -36.03 -21.53 15.42
CA PRO A 114 -36.74 -20.59 14.56
C PRO A 114 -37.78 -19.81 15.38
N PRO A 115 -37.85 -18.48 15.27
CA PRO A 115 -39.03 -17.73 15.69
C PRO A 115 -40.22 -18.16 14.84
N VAL A 116 -41.41 -18.21 15.45
CA VAL A 116 -42.67 -18.53 14.76
C VAL A 116 -42.94 -17.55 13.61
N ALA A 117 -43.42 -18.10 12.49
CA ALA A 117 -43.62 -17.39 11.23
C ALA A 117 -44.79 -16.38 11.28
N GLN A 118 -44.56 -15.19 10.74
CA GLN A 118 -45.51 -14.18 10.19
C GLN A 118 -44.68 -12.93 9.81
N CYS A 119 -44.72 -12.29 8.64
CA CYS A 119 -45.72 -12.18 7.57
C CYS A 119 -45.04 -11.89 6.21
N ASN A 120 -45.77 -12.22 5.13
CA ASN A 120 -45.48 -11.93 3.71
C ASN A 120 -45.53 -10.44 3.34
N SER A 121 -44.82 -10.03 2.28
CA SER A 121 -45.35 -9.34 1.06
C SER A 121 -44.23 -8.94 0.05
N PRO A 122 -44.53 -8.64 -1.24
CA PRO A 122 -43.72 -9.11 -2.39
C PRO A 122 -42.83 -8.07 -3.14
N LYS A 123 -41.85 -8.65 -3.88
CA LYS A 123 -41.16 -8.33 -5.17
C LYS A 123 -40.92 -6.88 -5.63
N ASN A 124 -39.69 -6.58 -6.09
CA ASN A 124 -39.42 -6.42 -7.55
C ASN A 124 -37.91 -6.43 -7.93
N SER A 125 -37.63 -6.87 -9.15
CA SER A 125 -36.30 -6.95 -9.79
C SER A 125 -36.21 -5.96 -10.96
N GLY A 126 -35.04 -5.37 -11.20
CA GLY A 126 -34.76 -4.48 -12.34
C GLY A 126 -33.35 -4.72 -12.91
N ALA A 127 -33.21 -4.64 -14.24
CA ALA A 127 -32.13 -5.21 -15.04
C ALA A 127 -31.04 -4.21 -15.51
N VAL A 128 -30.03 -4.80 -16.16
CA VAL A 128 -28.72 -4.34 -16.67
C VAL A 128 -28.76 -3.29 -17.79
N ALA A 129 -27.67 -2.52 -17.98
CA ALA A 129 -27.18 -2.11 -19.31
C ALA A 129 -25.65 -1.90 -19.36
N THR A 130 -25.04 -2.37 -20.45
CA THR A 130 -23.61 -2.35 -20.85
C THR A 130 -23.35 -1.27 -21.90
N GLY A 131 -22.09 -0.83 -22.05
CA GLY A 131 -21.63 -0.10 -23.24
C GLY A 131 -20.12 -0.28 -23.48
N ALA A 132 -19.76 -0.70 -24.68
CA ALA A 132 -18.40 -0.84 -25.19
C ALA A 132 -18.29 -0.04 -26.50
N GLU A 133 -17.11 0.50 -26.82
CA GLU A 133 -16.65 0.65 -28.22
C GLU A 133 -15.16 1.01 -28.32
N SER A 134 -14.64 0.78 -29.53
CA SER A 134 -13.30 0.33 -29.92
C SER A 134 -12.57 1.38 -30.77
N GLY A 135 -11.25 1.21 -30.99
CA GLY A 135 -10.55 1.89 -32.10
C GLY A 135 -9.01 1.81 -32.05
N ASP A 136 -8.43 1.05 -32.99
CA ASP A 136 -7.01 0.99 -33.41
C ASP A 136 -6.45 2.37 -33.82
N GLY A 137 -5.16 2.69 -33.89
CA GLY A 137 -3.90 1.95 -33.76
C GLY A 137 -2.71 2.85 -34.21
N VAL A 138 -1.55 2.23 -34.43
CA VAL A 138 -0.27 2.74 -34.99
C VAL A 138 0.81 3.20 -33.98
N SER A 139 2.06 2.97 -34.40
CA SER A 139 3.28 2.62 -33.66
C SER A 139 4.39 3.68 -33.63
N VAL A 140 5.42 3.40 -32.82
CA VAL A 140 6.90 3.33 -33.09
C VAL A 140 7.60 3.65 -31.75
N LEU A 141 8.36 2.74 -31.12
CA LEU A 141 9.84 2.65 -30.88
C LEU A 141 10.59 3.82 -30.16
N ARG A 142 9.93 4.77 -29.48
CA ARG A 142 10.23 6.24 -29.54
C ARG A 142 10.21 6.97 -28.18
N GLN A 143 10.60 8.25 -28.16
CA GLN A 143 10.11 9.19 -27.14
C GLN A 143 8.59 9.24 -27.30
N GLU A 144 7.87 8.64 -26.38
CA GLU A 144 6.47 8.31 -26.59
C GLU A 144 5.62 9.07 -25.59
N THR A 145 4.56 9.69 -26.11
CA THR A 145 3.46 10.17 -25.28
C THR A 145 2.51 9.00 -25.09
N VAL A 146 2.69 8.28 -23.98
CA VAL A 146 1.86 7.12 -23.64
C VAL A 146 0.63 7.64 -22.89
N GLY A 147 -0.44 7.92 -23.64
CA GLY A 147 -1.62 8.58 -23.09
C GLY A 147 -1.28 9.99 -22.55
N PRO A 148 -1.45 10.27 -21.25
CA PRO A 148 -1.14 11.58 -20.67
C PRO A 148 0.34 11.76 -20.27
N TYR A 149 1.23 10.80 -20.54
CA TYR A 149 2.59 10.76 -20.01
C TYR A 149 3.68 10.94 -21.07
N GLU A 150 4.68 11.77 -20.80
CA GLU A 150 6.01 11.72 -21.41
C GLU A 150 6.85 10.66 -20.67
N THR A 151 7.42 9.69 -21.39
CA THR A 151 8.20 8.61 -20.76
C THR A 151 9.64 8.56 -21.27
N VAL A 152 10.59 8.27 -20.39
CA VAL A 152 12.00 8.03 -20.72
C VAL A 152 12.52 6.79 -19.99
N GLN A 153 13.30 5.96 -20.69
CA GLN A 153 14.07 4.89 -20.05
C GLN A 153 15.52 5.36 -19.89
N LEU A 154 16.00 5.33 -18.65
CA LEU A 154 17.30 5.79 -18.22
C LEU A 154 18.15 4.59 -17.83
N ARG A 155 19.31 4.46 -18.49
CA ARG A 155 20.27 3.41 -18.14
C ARG A 155 21.00 3.76 -16.85
N ALA A 156 21.09 2.80 -15.93
CA ALA A 156 21.66 2.99 -14.61
C ALA A 156 23.19 2.93 -14.54
N THR A 157 23.87 2.65 -15.66
CA THR A 157 25.34 2.70 -15.73
C THR A 157 25.91 4.09 -15.43
N ASP A 158 25.08 5.12 -15.52
CA ASP A 158 25.38 6.46 -15.01
C ASP A 158 24.52 6.74 -13.75
N PRO A 159 25.09 6.66 -12.55
CA PRO A 159 24.35 6.86 -11.30
C PRO A 159 23.79 8.28 -11.14
N GLN A 160 24.25 9.25 -11.94
CA GLN A 160 23.73 10.62 -11.96
C GLN A 160 22.66 10.84 -13.03
N ALA A 161 22.42 9.90 -13.95
CA ALA A 161 21.45 10.07 -15.04
C ALA A 161 20.04 10.36 -14.53
N LEU A 162 19.57 9.60 -13.52
CA LEU A 162 18.26 9.82 -12.91
C LEU A 162 18.18 11.19 -12.22
N ASN A 163 19.20 11.55 -11.44
CA ASN A 163 19.22 12.83 -10.73
C ASN A 163 19.26 14.03 -11.68
N ARG A 164 20.03 13.94 -12.78
CA ARG A 164 20.05 14.97 -13.83
C ARG A 164 18.70 15.10 -14.52
N TRP A 165 18.08 13.99 -14.94
CA TRP A 165 16.76 14.03 -15.56
C TRP A 165 15.69 14.66 -14.64
N LEU A 166 15.68 14.26 -13.37
CA LEU A 166 14.79 14.87 -12.37
C LEU A 166 15.04 16.38 -12.27
N THR A 167 16.31 16.78 -12.13
CA THR A 167 16.70 18.18 -11.98
C THR A 167 16.31 19.03 -13.19
N GLU A 168 16.56 18.54 -14.40
CA GLU A 168 16.20 19.17 -15.68
C GLU A 168 14.68 19.33 -15.84
N LYS A 169 13.89 18.36 -15.37
CA LYS A 169 12.42 18.39 -15.44
C LYS A 169 11.77 19.12 -14.27
N GLY A 170 12.55 19.76 -13.41
CA GLY A 170 12.10 20.58 -12.27
C GLY A 170 11.85 19.82 -10.97
N TYR A 171 12.21 18.53 -10.91
CA TYR A 171 12.07 17.68 -9.74
C TYR A 171 13.37 17.63 -8.92
N ARG A 172 13.27 17.18 -7.68
CA ARG A 172 14.41 16.94 -6.79
C ARG A 172 14.29 15.56 -6.17
N LEU A 173 15.38 14.80 -6.23
CA LEU A 173 15.48 13.54 -5.49
C LEU A 173 15.70 13.87 -4.02
N SER A 174 14.83 13.38 -3.13
CA SER A 174 15.05 13.51 -1.69
C SER A 174 16.35 12.77 -1.31
N PRO A 175 17.21 13.35 -0.44
CA PRO A 175 18.41 12.68 0.06
C PRO A 175 18.14 11.30 0.67
N GLU A 176 16.94 11.08 1.22
CA GLU A 176 16.49 9.82 1.80
C GLU A 176 16.30 8.70 0.76
N VAL A 177 16.01 9.07 -0.50
CA VAL A 177 15.78 8.13 -1.60
C VAL A 177 17.08 7.80 -2.34
N ALA A 178 18.11 8.64 -2.23
CA ALA A 178 19.39 8.44 -2.92
C ALA A 178 20.06 7.06 -2.63
N PRO A 179 20.07 6.55 -1.39
CA PRO A 179 20.60 5.20 -1.12
C PRO A 179 19.81 4.08 -1.81
N VAL A 180 18.50 4.25 -1.97
CA VAL A 180 17.63 3.28 -2.67
C VAL A 180 17.98 3.23 -4.16
N VAL A 181 18.14 4.39 -4.79
CA VAL A 181 18.58 4.50 -6.19
C VAL A 181 19.95 3.83 -6.37
N ALA A 182 20.91 4.12 -5.48
CA ALA A 182 22.23 3.51 -5.53
C ALA A 182 22.20 1.97 -5.40
N ALA A 183 21.31 1.43 -4.58
CA ALA A 183 21.11 -0.01 -4.45
C ALA A 183 20.59 -0.64 -5.76
N TYR A 184 19.63 -0.01 -6.44
CA TYR A 184 19.13 -0.47 -7.73
C TYR A 184 20.19 -0.44 -8.82
N VAL A 185 20.99 0.62 -8.87
CA VAL A 185 22.14 0.71 -9.78
C VAL A 185 23.12 -0.44 -9.54
N LYS A 186 23.46 -0.72 -8.26
CA LYS A 186 24.34 -1.83 -7.88
C LYS A 186 23.77 -3.20 -8.28
N GLU A 187 22.45 -3.36 -8.21
CA GLU A 187 21.72 -4.57 -8.62
C GLU A 187 21.46 -4.63 -10.15
N SER A 188 22.05 -3.70 -10.91
CA SER A 188 21.94 -3.59 -12.37
C SER A 188 20.51 -3.40 -12.88
N PHE A 189 19.68 -2.67 -12.12
CA PHE A 189 18.39 -2.17 -12.60
C PHE A 189 18.58 -0.85 -13.31
N ASP A 190 17.86 -0.67 -14.40
CA ASP A 190 17.64 0.62 -15.08
C ASP A 190 16.41 1.33 -14.48
N PHE A 191 16.10 2.54 -14.96
CA PHE A 191 14.95 3.32 -14.46
C PHE A 191 14.06 3.78 -15.61
N LEU A 192 12.77 3.47 -15.52
CA LEU A 192 11.73 4.09 -16.33
C LEU A 192 11.20 5.31 -15.57
N ALA A 193 11.30 6.49 -16.16
CA ALA A 193 10.75 7.72 -15.60
C ALA A 193 9.62 8.26 -16.48
N LEU A 194 8.49 8.61 -15.86
CA LEU A 194 7.31 9.16 -16.51
C LEU A 194 7.00 10.53 -15.92
N LYS A 195 6.52 11.46 -16.75
CA LYS A 195 6.05 12.78 -16.35
C LYS A 195 4.72 13.08 -17.05
N LEU A 196 3.78 13.77 -16.40
CA LEU A 196 2.61 14.28 -17.11
C LEU A 196 3.00 15.31 -18.17
N VAL A 197 2.37 15.26 -19.34
CA VAL A 197 2.57 16.27 -20.38
C VAL A 197 2.07 17.65 -19.91
N PRO A 198 2.69 18.76 -20.35
CA PRO A 198 2.28 20.10 -19.94
C PRO A 198 0.78 20.37 -20.17
N GLY A 199 0.13 21.04 -19.21
CA GLY A 199 -1.29 21.38 -19.29
C GLY A 199 -2.27 20.25 -18.95
N LYS A 200 -1.77 19.06 -18.58
CA LYS A 200 -2.59 17.98 -18.01
C LYS A 200 -2.41 17.96 -16.49
N SER A 201 -3.52 17.94 -15.77
CA SER A 201 -3.51 17.66 -14.34
C SER A 201 -3.51 16.16 -14.09
N VAL A 202 -3.27 15.76 -12.84
CA VAL A 202 -3.36 14.37 -12.42
C VAL A 202 -4.71 13.72 -12.65
N ALA A 203 -5.79 14.49 -12.83
CA ALA A 203 -7.10 13.97 -13.21
C ALA A 203 -7.10 13.28 -14.60
N ALA A 204 -6.10 13.57 -15.45
CA ALA A 204 -5.91 12.90 -16.73
C ALA A 204 -5.12 11.59 -16.63
N MET A 205 -4.61 11.22 -15.44
CA MET A 205 -3.81 10.02 -15.24
C MET A 205 -4.60 8.77 -15.57
N LYS A 206 -3.93 7.84 -16.24
CA LYS A 206 -4.40 6.49 -16.50
C LYS A 206 -3.45 5.47 -15.88
N PRO A 207 -3.90 4.27 -15.51
CA PRO A 207 -3.02 3.24 -15.02
C PRO A 207 -1.93 2.93 -16.06
N VAL A 208 -0.70 2.76 -15.61
CA VAL A 208 0.44 2.50 -16.49
C VAL A 208 0.62 0.99 -16.62
N ARG A 209 0.88 0.52 -17.84
CA ARG A 209 1.25 -0.86 -18.14
C ARG A 209 2.72 -0.89 -18.53
N VAL A 210 3.51 -1.72 -17.85
CA VAL A 210 4.93 -1.91 -18.13
C VAL A 210 5.18 -3.39 -18.36
N THR A 211 5.61 -3.75 -19.57
CA THR A 211 5.89 -5.14 -19.96
C THR A 211 7.38 -5.33 -20.15
N THR A 212 7.94 -6.38 -19.56
CA THR A 212 9.35 -6.79 -19.69
C THR A 212 9.43 -8.23 -20.18
N ASN A 213 10.46 -8.54 -20.97
CA ASN A 213 10.70 -9.91 -21.45
C ASN A 213 11.11 -10.84 -20.30
N GLY A 214 10.69 -12.09 -20.41
CA GLY A 214 10.97 -13.16 -19.45
C GLY A 214 10.09 -13.14 -18.20
N ALA A 215 10.20 -14.22 -17.41
CA ALA A 215 9.54 -14.35 -16.12
C ALA A 215 10.33 -13.59 -15.04
N SER A 216 9.96 -12.34 -14.78
CA SER A 216 10.46 -11.57 -13.65
C SER A 216 9.42 -11.54 -12.53
N PRO A 217 9.62 -12.27 -11.41
CA PRO A 217 8.74 -12.20 -10.25
C PRO A 217 9.11 -11.06 -9.29
N ILE A 218 9.91 -10.09 -9.74
CA ILE A 218 10.42 -9.01 -8.89
C ILE A 218 9.52 -7.80 -8.98
N LEU A 219 9.01 -7.35 -7.83
CA LEU A 219 8.29 -6.08 -7.70
C LEU A 219 9.17 -5.06 -6.95
N PRO A 220 9.71 -4.02 -7.63
CA PRO A 220 10.67 -3.09 -7.05
C PRO A 220 9.99 -2.02 -6.18
N LEU A 221 9.53 -2.43 -5.01
CA LEU A 221 8.77 -1.58 -4.08
C LEU A 221 9.61 -0.58 -3.29
N ARG A 222 10.95 -0.65 -3.33
CA ARG A 222 11.79 0.26 -2.53
C ARG A 222 11.65 1.72 -2.98
N MET A 223 11.28 1.96 -4.25
CA MET A 223 11.00 3.30 -4.76
C MET A 223 9.61 3.82 -4.39
N VAL A 224 8.68 2.96 -3.93
CA VAL A 224 7.32 3.38 -3.55
C VAL A 224 7.34 4.34 -2.36
N ALA A 225 8.36 4.27 -1.49
CA ALA A 225 8.53 5.21 -0.38
C ALA A 225 8.82 6.66 -0.84
N ALA A 226 9.19 6.87 -2.12
CA ALA A 226 9.47 8.20 -2.64
C ALA A 226 8.16 8.95 -2.93
N GLY A 227 7.89 10.02 -2.18
CA GLY A 227 6.71 10.87 -2.38
C GLY A 227 5.42 10.35 -1.70
N THR A 228 5.53 9.36 -0.83
CA THR A 228 4.44 8.92 0.05
C THR A 228 4.45 9.66 1.38
N GLY A 229 3.32 9.67 2.07
CA GLY A 229 3.27 10.05 3.48
C GLY A 229 3.91 9.00 4.40
N ALA A 230 3.61 9.06 5.70
CA ALA A 230 4.11 8.11 6.70
C ALA A 230 3.70 6.64 6.42
N SER A 231 2.67 6.43 5.61
CA SER A 231 2.19 5.12 5.18
C SER A 231 1.64 5.19 3.75
N VAL A 232 1.75 4.08 3.02
CA VAL A 232 1.20 3.91 1.68
C VAL A 232 0.47 2.57 1.61
N GLY A 233 -0.76 2.57 1.09
CA GLY A 233 -1.53 1.36 0.82
C GLY A 233 -1.00 0.68 -0.44
N ILE A 234 -0.80 -0.64 -0.39
CA ILE A 234 -0.45 -1.41 -1.59
C ILE A 234 -1.43 -2.59 -1.72
N SER A 235 -2.13 -2.66 -2.85
CA SER A 235 -2.95 -3.80 -3.24
C SER A 235 -2.33 -4.44 -4.46
N LEU A 236 -2.01 -5.74 -4.38
CA LEU A 236 -1.36 -6.47 -5.46
C LEU A 236 -2.20 -7.69 -5.85
N TRP A 237 -2.62 -7.75 -7.11
CA TRP A 237 -3.17 -8.93 -7.73
C TRP A 237 -2.08 -9.61 -8.57
N VAL A 238 -1.78 -10.88 -8.29
CA VAL A 238 -0.85 -11.66 -9.10
C VAL A 238 -1.64 -12.65 -9.96
N VAL A 239 -1.44 -12.60 -11.28
CA VAL A 239 -2.06 -13.50 -12.25
C VAL A 239 -0.97 -14.41 -12.80
N GLY A 240 -1.08 -15.71 -12.51
CA GLY A 240 -0.14 -16.74 -12.97
C GLY A 240 -0.62 -18.14 -12.59
N ASP A 241 0.18 -19.16 -12.93
CA ASP A 241 -0.18 -20.59 -12.82
C ASP A 241 -0.24 -21.16 -11.39
N GLY A 242 -0.37 -20.31 -10.37
CA GLY A 242 -0.42 -20.78 -8.98
C GLY A 242 -0.45 -19.65 -7.96
N ARG A 243 -0.37 -20.06 -6.69
CA ARG A 243 -0.31 -19.13 -5.56
C ARG A 243 1.10 -18.54 -5.44
N TRP A 244 1.15 -17.24 -5.22
CA TRP A 244 2.37 -16.49 -4.99
C TRP A 244 2.43 -15.98 -3.57
N GLU A 245 3.64 -15.92 -3.02
CA GLU A 245 3.92 -15.36 -1.71
C GLU A 245 5.17 -14.49 -1.77
N PRO A 246 5.26 -13.42 -0.96
CA PRO A 246 6.46 -12.60 -0.90
C PRO A 246 7.61 -13.40 -0.30
N GLN A 247 8.81 -13.28 -0.88
CA GLN A 247 10.03 -13.88 -0.30
C GLN A 247 10.72 -12.96 0.72
N ASN A 248 10.59 -11.64 0.52
CA ASN A 248 11.35 -10.61 1.24
C ASN A 248 10.50 -9.74 2.18
N PHE A 249 9.23 -10.08 2.35
CA PHE A 249 8.32 -9.44 3.29
C PHE A 249 7.62 -10.50 4.13
N ARG A 250 7.31 -10.15 5.38
CA ARG A 250 6.43 -10.98 6.20
C ARG A 250 5.04 -11.03 5.59
N SER A 251 4.35 -12.14 5.76
CA SER A 251 2.97 -12.30 5.32
C SER A 251 2.11 -12.89 6.41
N PHE A 252 0.79 -12.68 6.30
CA PHE A 252 -0.20 -13.29 7.16
C PHE A 252 -1.48 -13.58 6.38
N VAL A 253 -2.35 -14.39 6.98
CA VAL A 253 -3.70 -14.67 6.50
C VAL A 253 -4.67 -14.36 7.64
N VAL A 254 -5.82 -13.79 7.30
CA VAL A 254 -6.96 -13.65 8.21
C VAL A 254 -7.88 -14.85 7.99
N LYS A 255 -8.00 -15.70 8.99
CA LYS A 255 -8.83 -16.90 8.94
C LYS A 255 -10.21 -16.62 9.55
N PRO A 256 -11.26 -17.40 9.19
CA PRO A 256 -12.58 -17.23 9.81
C PRO A 256 -12.56 -17.33 11.34
N GLU A 257 -11.70 -18.17 11.92
CA GLU A 257 -11.55 -18.29 13.38
C GLU A 257 -10.90 -17.07 14.05
N ASP A 258 -10.24 -16.19 13.28
CA ASP A 258 -9.71 -14.92 13.81
C ASP A 258 -10.79 -13.85 13.94
N LEU A 259 -11.98 -14.08 13.37
CA LEU A 259 -13.03 -13.07 13.22
C LEU A 259 -14.14 -13.24 14.24
N SER A 260 -14.64 -12.11 14.73
CA SER A 260 -15.86 -12.04 15.51
C SER A 260 -16.95 -11.27 14.77
N TRP A 261 -18.20 -11.69 15.01
CA TRP A 261 -19.37 -11.04 14.45
C TRP A 261 -20.13 -10.29 15.54
N ASN A 262 -20.26 -8.97 15.37
CA ASN A 262 -21.13 -8.14 16.18
C ASN A 262 -22.57 -8.24 15.66
N TRP A 263 -23.39 -9.05 16.34
CA TRP A 263 -24.80 -9.25 16.00
C TRP A 263 -25.68 -8.02 16.17
N ALA A 264 -25.36 -7.12 17.10
CA ALA A 264 -26.14 -5.91 17.33
C ALA A 264 -25.95 -4.89 16.20
N GLN A 265 -24.74 -4.81 15.65
CA GLN A 265 -24.39 -3.89 14.57
C GLN A 265 -24.41 -4.53 13.18
N ASN A 266 -24.56 -5.86 13.12
CA ASN A 266 -24.47 -6.65 11.89
C ASN A 266 -23.15 -6.41 11.13
N THR A 267 -22.04 -6.39 11.86
CA THR A 267 -20.69 -6.10 11.35
C THR A 267 -19.67 -7.11 11.86
N SER A 268 -18.60 -7.34 11.09
CA SER A 268 -17.41 -8.08 11.54
C SER A 268 -16.31 -7.13 12.01
N ASP A 269 -15.46 -7.62 12.91
CA ASP A 269 -14.20 -6.97 13.33
C ASP A 269 -13.04 -7.12 12.33
N PHE A 270 -13.27 -7.68 11.12
CA PHE A 270 -12.24 -7.95 10.11
C PHE A 270 -11.20 -6.85 9.92
N LYS A 271 -11.64 -5.59 9.78
CA LYS A 271 -10.71 -4.45 9.60
C LYS A 271 -9.77 -4.26 10.80
N ALA A 272 -10.28 -4.47 12.01
CA ALA A 272 -9.49 -4.35 13.24
C ALA A 272 -8.49 -5.52 13.36
N VAL A 273 -8.93 -6.75 13.05
CA VAL A 273 -8.07 -7.94 13.05
C VAL A 273 -6.95 -7.80 12.03
N ARG A 274 -7.27 -7.37 10.80
CA ARG A 274 -6.30 -7.07 9.74
C ARG A 274 -5.27 -6.04 10.17
N ALA A 275 -5.73 -4.89 10.70
CA ALA A 275 -4.84 -3.83 11.17
C ALA A 275 -3.93 -4.30 12.31
N LYS A 276 -4.48 -5.09 13.25
CA LYS A 276 -3.70 -5.66 14.36
C LYS A 276 -2.62 -6.62 13.85
N LYS A 277 -2.96 -7.59 12.99
CA LYS A 277 -1.99 -8.55 12.45
C LYS A 277 -0.87 -7.87 11.66
N ASN A 278 -1.20 -6.85 10.85
CA ASN A 278 -0.17 -6.07 10.17
C ASN A 278 0.72 -5.30 11.16
N GLY A 279 0.12 -4.67 12.19
CA GLY A 279 0.84 -3.96 13.24
C GLY A 279 1.80 -4.85 14.04
N ASP A 280 1.35 -6.05 14.41
CA ASP A 280 2.18 -7.06 15.11
C ASP A 280 3.39 -7.49 14.27
N LEU A 281 3.30 -7.37 12.94
CA LEU A 281 4.37 -7.65 11.99
C LEU A 281 5.12 -6.39 11.52
N GLY A 282 5.04 -5.30 12.27
CA GLY A 282 5.80 -4.07 12.02
C GLY A 282 5.27 -3.20 10.88
N GLY A 283 3.99 -3.35 10.51
CA GLY A 283 3.27 -2.42 9.63
C GLY A 283 3.56 -2.55 8.13
N SER A 284 4.40 -3.51 7.73
CA SER A 284 4.83 -3.73 6.34
C SER A 284 4.60 -5.17 5.85
N ALA A 285 3.67 -5.90 6.48
CA ALA A 285 3.38 -7.28 6.10
C ALA A 285 2.31 -7.38 5.01
N TRP A 286 2.40 -8.41 4.18
CA TRP A 286 1.39 -8.74 3.18
C TRP A 286 0.29 -9.61 3.79
N GLU A 287 -0.94 -9.12 3.72
CA GLU A 287 -2.08 -10.02 3.82
C GLU A 287 -2.21 -10.81 2.51
N ILE A 288 -2.28 -12.14 2.63
CA ILE A 288 -2.45 -13.02 1.48
C ILE A 288 -3.87 -13.54 1.46
N GLU A 289 -4.56 -13.27 0.35
CA GLU A 289 -5.88 -13.78 0.04
C GLU A 289 -5.80 -14.61 -1.24
N SER A 290 -6.77 -15.51 -1.45
CA SER A 290 -6.92 -16.24 -2.71
C SER A 290 -8.35 -16.10 -3.19
N SER A 291 -8.53 -15.72 -4.45
CA SER A 291 -9.83 -15.70 -5.12
C SER A 291 -10.34 -17.10 -5.48
N LEU A 292 -9.48 -18.11 -5.43
CA LEU A 292 -9.88 -19.50 -5.57
C LEU A 292 -10.27 -20.00 -4.18
N THR A 293 -11.56 -20.35 -4.01
CA THR A 293 -12.01 -21.11 -2.85
C THR A 293 -11.17 -22.38 -2.81
N GLN A 294 -10.30 -22.52 -1.81
CA GLN A 294 -9.71 -23.82 -1.53
C GLN A 294 -10.84 -24.71 -1.03
N SER A 295 -11.44 -25.47 -1.94
CA SER A 295 -12.10 -26.71 -1.57
C SER A 295 -11.01 -27.55 -0.90
N SER A 296 -11.18 -27.77 0.40
CA SER A 296 -10.28 -28.57 1.25
C SER A 296 -9.98 -29.97 0.70
N ALA A 297 -10.68 -30.40 -0.36
CA ALA A 297 -10.42 -31.63 -1.11
C ALA A 297 -9.07 -31.67 -1.86
N ASN A 298 -8.51 -30.54 -2.29
CA ASN A 298 -7.29 -30.54 -3.13
C ASN A 298 -5.97 -30.62 -2.35
N LEU A 299 -5.98 -30.42 -1.02
CA LEU A 299 -4.82 -30.62 -0.15
C LEU A 299 -4.61 -32.10 0.24
N ALA A 300 -5.57 -32.99 -0.05
CA ALA A 300 -5.44 -34.42 0.22
C ALA A 300 -4.86 -35.20 -0.98
N ALA A 301 -4.57 -34.53 -2.10
CA ALA A 301 -4.15 -35.15 -3.35
C ALA A 301 -2.79 -34.66 -3.89
N GLN A 302 -1.97 -34.01 -3.06
CA GLN A 302 -0.57 -33.69 -3.37
C GLN A 302 0.36 -34.25 -2.30
#